data_AF-A0A2S9X6K4-F1
#
_entry.id   AF-A0A2S9X6K4-F1
#
_cell.length_a   1.000
_cell.length_b   1.000
_cell.length_c   1.000
_cell.angle_alpha   90.00
_cell.angle_beta   90.00
_cell.angle_gamma   90.00
#
_symmetry.space_group_name_H-M   'P 1'
#
loop_
_entity.id
_entity.type
_entity.pdbx_description
1 polymer ?
#
loop_
_entity_poly.entity_id
_entity_poly.type
_entity_poly.pdbx_seq_one_letter_code
_entity_poly.pdbx_strand_id
1 'polypeptide(L)'
;MADTRECARIIDTACLELLFASGTSNANDEQHGLGHAGLLRFLNQTEGLLMRIGDYSTPHTIYHLLELLERLVPIAPGRVFDLVAHALRRGTRSGFQHESLGMDLLVKLIGVFLADHKEIFEDEDRRRRLIDSLEIFMEAGWPSARRLLYRLPELIQ
;
A
#
# COMPACT_ATOMS: atom_id res chain seq x y z
N MET A 1 -19.04 -15.33 15.80
CA MET A 1 -17.78 -16.00 15.36
C MET A 1 -17.85 -16.40 13.88
N ALA A 2 -18.96 -16.92 13.36
CA ALA A 2 -19.14 -17.20 11.91
C ALA A 2 -19.13 -15.91 11.06
N ASP A 3 -19.87 -14.89 11.50
CA ASP A 3 -20.05 -13.63 10.75
C ASP A 3 -18.74 -12.88 10.50
N THR A 4 -17.81 -12.86 11.46
CA THR A 4 -16.53 -12.14 11.32
C THR A 4 -15.63 -12.75 10.24
N ARG A 5 -15.64 -14.09 10.10
CA ARG A 5 -14.88 -14.78 9.06
C ARG A 5 -15.50 -14.55 7.68
N GLU A 6 -16.82 -14.49 7.62
CA GLU A 6 -17.54 -14.22 6.38
C GLU A 6 -17.32 -12.78 5.91
N CYS A 7 -17.36 -11.80 6.82
CA CYS A 7 -17.00 -10.42 6.52
C CYS A 7 -15.56 -10.31 6.00
N ALA A 8 -14.60 -10.97 6.66
CA ALA A 8 -13.20 -10.99 6.20
C ALA A 8 -13.07 -11.56 4.79
N ARG A 9 -13.78 -12.66 4.48
CA ARG A 9 -13.80 -13.25 3.14
C ARG A 9 -14.37 -12.31 2.08
N ILE A 10 -15.43 -11.57 2.40
CA ILE A 10 -16.03 -10.59 1.49
C ILE A 10 -15.04 -9.45 1.20
N ILE A 11 -14.37 -8.93 2.22
CA ILE A 11 -13.37 -7.86 2.06
C ILE A 11 -12.19 -8.37 1.22
N ASP A 12 -11.71 -9.58 1.48
CA ASP A 12 -10.63 -10.21 0.72
C ASP A 12 -11.01 -10.41 -0.75
N THR A 13 -12.21 -10.94 -1.00
CA THR A 13 -12.74 -11.11 -2.35
C THR A 13 -12.87 -9.76 -3.07
N ALA A 14 -13.43 -8.74 -2.40
CA ALA A 14 -13.55 -7.41 -2.99
C ALA A 14 -12.19 -6.79 -3.33
N CYS A 15 -11.18 -6.98 -2.47
CA CYS A 15 -9.82 -6.52 -2.73
C CYS A 15 -9.21 -7.21 -3.95
N LEU A 16 -9.37 -8.52 -4.07
CA LEU A 16 -8.90 -9.30 -5.22
C LEU A 16 -9.60 -8.88 -6.52
N GLU A 17 -10.91 -8.74 -6.52
CA GLU A 17 -11.66 -8.28 -7.71
C GLU A 17 -11.18 -6.90 -8.17
N LEU A 18 -10.90 -5.99 -7.23
CA LEU A 18 -10.35 -4.67 -7.55
C LEU A 18 -8.91 -4.76 -8.10
N LEU A 19 -8.10 -5.66 -7.57
CA LEU A 19 -6.75 -5.94 -8.08
C LEU A 19 -6.78 -6.49 -9.51
N PHE A 20 -7.74 -7.36 -9.83
CA PHE A 20 -7.92 -7.86 -11.20
C PHE A 20 -8.47 -6.77 -12.13
N ALA A 21 -9.46 -6.00 -11.67
CA ALA A 21 -10.08 -4.93 -12.44
C ALA A 21 -9.13 -3.77 -12.75
N SER A 22 -8.12 -3.52 -11.91
CA SER A 22 -7.06 -2.55 -12.21
C SER A 22 -6.13 -3.01 -13.35
N GLY A 23 -6.28 -4.26 -13.81
CA GLY A 23 -5.51 -4.87 -14.89
C GLY A 23 -4.36 -5.71 -14.36
N THR A 24 -4.19 -6.91 -14.91
CA THR A 24 -3.04 -7.80 -14.69
C THR A 24 -2.04 -7.64 -15.82
N SER A 25 -0.81 -7.20 -15.54
CA SER A 25 0.29 -7.32 -16.51
C SER A 25 0.70 -8.79 -16.62
N ASN A 26 -0.06 -9.59 -17.37
CA ASN A 26 0.51 -10.79 -17.96
C ASN A 26 1.37 -10.34 -19.15
N ALA A 27 2.63 -10.76 -19.19
CA ALA A 27 3.62 -10.36 -20.18
C ALA A 27 3.24 -10.65 -21.65
N ASN A 28 2.12 -11.33 -21.90
CA ASN A 28 1.58 -11.63 -23.23
C ASN A 28 0.40 -10.75 -23.64
N ASP A 29 -0.02 -9.80 -22.79
CA ASP A 29 -1.31 -9.11 -22.95
C ASP A 29 -1.16 -7.59 -22.80
N GLU A 30 -0.29 -7.00 -23.63
CA GLU A 30 -0.03 -5.54 -23.68
C GLU A 30 -1.28 -4.70 -24.05
N GLN A 31 -2.42 -5.33 -24.32
CA GLN A 31 -3.64 -4.65 -24.80
C GLN A 31 -4.82 -4.64 -23.81
N HIS A 32 -4.75 -5.33 -22.66
CA HIS A 32 -5.92 -5.49 -21.76
C HIS A 32 -5.82 -4.78 -20.39
N GLY A 33 -4.74 -4.07 -20.11
CA GLY A 33 -4.61 -3.25 -18.89
C GLY A 33 -5.36 -1.91 -18.98
N LEU A 34 -5.86 -1.40 -17.86
CA LEU A 34 -6.31 -0.01 -17.80
C LEU A 34 -5.11 0.91 -18.11
N GLY A 35 -5.19 1.70 -19.17
CA GLY A 35 -4.20 2.76 -19.44
C GLY A 35 -4.20 3.81 -18.32
N HIS A 36 -3.24 4.74 -18.34
CA HIS A 36 -3.06 5.76 -17.29
C HIS A 36 -4.37 6.49 -16.91
N ALA A 37 -5.13 6.97 -17.90
CA ALA A 37 -6.42 7.64 -17.66
C ALA A 37 -7.49 6.70 -17.07
N GLY A 38 -7.45 5.42 -17.42
CA GLY A 38 -8.32 4.38 -16.86
C GLY A 38 -8.01 4.11 -15.40
N LEU A 39 -6.73 3.95 -15.04
CA LEU A 39 -6.28 3.77 -13.66
C LEU A 39 -6.59 4.98 -12.79
N LEU A 40 -6.43 6.21 -13.32
CA LEU A 40 -6.78 7.42 -12.59
C LEU A 40 -8.29 7.49 -12.31
N ARG A 41 -9.13 7.16 -13.31
CA ARG A 41 -10.58 7.07 -13.12
C ARG A 41 -10.94 5.98 -12.12
N PHE A 42 -10.31 4.81 -12.21
CA PHE A 42 -10.49 3.72 -11.26
C PHE A 42 -10.21 4.20 -9.83
N LEU A 43 -9.03 4.80 -9.58
CA LEU A 43 -8.67 5.31 -8.26
C LEU A 43 -9.67 6.37 -7.77
N ASN A 44 -10.11 7.30 -8.63
CA ASN A 44 -11.13 8.29 -8.27
C ASN A 44 -12.46 7.67 -7.81
N GLN A 45 -12.80 6.50 -8.34
CA GLN A 45 -14.04 5.80 -8.00
C GLN A 45 -13.89 4.87 -6.81
N THR A 46 -12.70 4.30 -6.60
CA THR A 46 -12.47 3.23 -5.64
C THR A 46 -11.73 3.67 -4.38
N GLU A 47 -11.11 4.85 -4.33
CA GLU A 47 -10.31 5.32 -3.19
C GLU A 47 -11.02 5.17 -1.84
N GLY A 48 -12.28 5.59 -1.73
CA GLY A 48 -13.06 5.44 -0.49
C GLY A 48 -13.31 3.98 -0.10
N LEU A 49 -13.40 3.09 -1.08
CA LEU A 49 -13.53 1.64 -0.88
C LEU A 49 -12.18 1.04 -0.45
N LEU A 50 -11.07 1.44 -1.09
CA LEU A 50 -9.71 1.01 -0.72
C LEU A 50 -9.38 1.40 0.73
N MET A 51 -9.75 2.61 1.14
CA MET A 51 -9.59 3.05 2.53
C MET A 51 -10.41 2.19 3.49
N ARG A 52 -11.67 1.89 3.16
CA ARG A 52 -12.52 0.98 3.94
C ARG A 52 -11.99 -0.45 4.01
N ILE A 53 -11.39 -0.97 2.93
CA ILE A 53 -10.72 -2.27 2.97
C ILE A 53 -9.59 -2.20 4.01
N GLY A 54 -8.71 -1.20 3.92
CA GLY A 54 -7.63 -0.98 4.89
C GLY A 54 -8.09 -0.94 6.36
N ASP A 55 -9.28 -0.40 6.63
CA ASP A 55 -9.83 -0.32 8.00
C ASP A 55 -10.14 -1.69 8.66
N TYR A 56 -10.45 -2.72 7.85
CA TYR A 56 -10.98 -4.01 8.31
C TYR A 56 -10.21 -5.23 7.77
N SER A 57 -9.12 -5.02 7.04
CA SER A 57 -8.36 -6.09 6.41
C SER A 57 -7.65 -7.03 7.38
N THR A 58 -7.61 -8.30 6.98
CA THR A 58 -6.67 -9.29 7.54
C THR A 58 -5.26 -9.07 6.97
N PRO A 59 -4.20 -9.63 7.58
CA PRO A 59 -2.84 -9.51 7.01
C PRO A 59 -2.76 -9.96 5.54
N HIS A 60 -3.44 -11.04 5.18
CA HIS A 60 -3.54 -11.54 3.81
C HIS A 60 -4.17 -10.50 2.86
N THR A 61 -5.26 -9.87 3.29
CA THR A 61 -5.94 -8.86 2.48
C THR A 61 -5.12 -7.59 2.34
N ILE A 62 -4.33 -7.22 3.37
CA ILE A 62 -3.41 -6.08 3.28
C ILE A 62 -2.34 -6.33 2.22
N TYR A 63 -1.80 -7.54 2.12
CA TYR A 63 -0.85 -7.89 1.07
C TYR A 63 -1.41 -7.60 -0.34
N HIS A 64 -2.61 -8.10 -0.65
CA HIS A 64 -3.24 -7.83 -1.95
C HIS A 64 -3.62 -6.36 -2.17
N LEU A 65 -3.98 -5.66 -1.10
CA LEU A 65 -4.21 -4.22 -1.17
C LEU A 65 -2.91 -3.50 -1.55
N LEU A 66 -1.77 -3.88 -0.97
CA LEU A 66 -0.47 -3.30 -1.31
C LEU A 66 -0.07 -3.60 -2.75
N GLU A 67 -0.33 -4.79 -3.27
CA GLU A 67 -0.11 -5.13 -4.69
C GLU A 67 -0.93 -4.23 -5.63
N LEU A 68 -2.18 -3.95 -5.27
CA LEU A 68 -3.04 -3.04 -6.02
C LEU A 68 -2.49 -1.61 -5.96
N LEU A 69 -2.14 -1.15 -4.76
CA LEU A 69 -1.61 0.19 -4.55
C LEU A 69 -0.28 0.40 -5.30
N GLU A 70 0.59 -0.61 -5.39
CA GLU A 70 1.82 -0.55 -6.17
C GLU A 70 1.57 -0.20 -7.64
N ARG A 71 0.53 -0.77 -8.25
CA ARG A 71 0.16 -0.46 -9.65
C ARG A 71 -0.31 0.98 -9.85
N LEU A 72 -0.82 1.60 -8.79
CA LEU A 72 -1.38 2.95 -8.82
C LEU A 72 -0.34 4.03 -8.52
N VAL A 73 0.85 3.67 -8.03
CA VAL A 73 1.93 4.62 -7.67
C VAL A 73 2.24 5.60 -8.83
N PRO A 74 2.43 5.16 -10.10
CA PRO A 74 2.77 6.07 -11.19
C PRO A 74 1.64 7.04 -11.58
N ILE A 75 0.44 6.83 -11.05
CA ILE A 75 -0.77 7.59 -11.43
C ILE A 75 -1.03 8.73 -10.43
N ALA A 76 -0.90 8.44 -9.14
CA ALA A 76 -1.21 9.40 -8.07
C ALA A 76 -0.40 9.08 -6.80
N PRO A 77 0.93 9.29 -6.81
CA PRO A 77 1.83 8.80 -5.76
C PRO A 77 1.45 9.27 -4.36
N GLY A 78 1.06 10.54 -4.20
CA GLY A 78 0.62 11.09 -2.91
C GLY A 78 -0.62 10.40 -2.34
N ARG A 79 -1.65 10.16 -3.17
CA ARG A 79 -2.89 9.48 -2.75
C ARG A 79 -2.64 8.01 -2.42
N VAL A 80 -1.80 7.37 -3.22
CA VAL A 80 -1.42 5.97 -2.98
C VAL A 80 -0.62 5.84 -1.68
N PHE A 81 0.33 6.75 -1.43
CA PHE A 81 1.05 6.79 -0.15
C PHE A 81 0.09 6.97 1.03
N ASP A 82 -0.90 7.85 0.91
CA ASP A 82 -1.91 8.07 1.95
C ASP A 82 -2.72 6.79 2.26
N LEU A 83 -3.06 6.00 1.23
CA LEU A 83 -3.71 4.70 1.37
C LEU A 83 -2.79 3.64 1.98
N VAL A 84 -1.53 3.58 1.55
CA VAL A 84 -0.51 2.65 2.08
C VAL A 84 -0.28 2.90 3.58
N ALA A 85 -0.02 4.15 3.96
CA ALA A 85 0.21 4.54 5.35
C ALA A 85 -1.02 4.22 6.23
N HIS A 86 -2.23 4.44 5.69
CA HIS A 86 -3.45 4.05 6.38
C HIS A 86 -3.55 2.53 6.58
N ALA A 87 -3.36 1.74 5.52
CA ALA A 87 -3.44 0.28 5.58
C ALA A 87 -2.42 -0.31 6.57
N LEU A 88 -1.18 0.19 6.58
CA LEU A 88 -0.16 -0.21 7.55
C LEU A 88 -0.62 0.09 8.98
N ARG A 89 -1.02 1.33 9.25
CA ARG A 89 -1.41 1.75 10.60
C ARG A 89 -2.58 0.92 11.14
N ARG A 90 -3.53 0.55 10.29
CA ARG A 90 -4.66 -0.33 10.66
C ARG A 90 -4.23 -1.79 10.80
N GLY A 91 -3.34 -2.26 9.93
CA GLY A 91 -2.78 -3.60 9.92
C GLY A 91 -1.98 -3.96 11.17
N THR A 92 -1.41 -2.97 11.87
CA THR A 92 -0.74 -3.23 13.17
C THR A 92 -1.65 -3.92 14.19
N ARG A 93 -2.95 -3.63 14.14
CA ARG A 93 -3.97 -4.23 15.02
C ARG A 93 -4.24 -5.70 14.71
N SER A 94 -4.01 -6.12 13.46
CA SER A 94 -4.22 -7.51 13.02
C SER A 94 -2.93 -8.32 12.97
N GLY A 95 -1.79 -7.72 13.36
CA GLY A 95 -0.50 -8.40 13.39
C GLY A 95 0.22 -8.45 12.04
N PHE A 96 -0.20 -7.63 11.06
CA PHE A 96 0.41 -7.56 9.72
C PHE A 96 1.93 -7.33 9.75
N GLN A 97 2.42 -6.60 10.75
CA GLN A 97 3.85 -6.36 10.95
C GLN A 97 4.69 -7.63 11.17
N HIS A 98 4.06 -8.78 11.41
CA HIS A 98 4.73 -10.08 11.51
C HIS A 98 4.64 -10.91 10.22
N GLU A 99 3.95 -10.42 9.19
CA GLU A 99 3.78 -11.11 7.91
C GLU A 99 4.89 -10.69 6.94
N SER A 100 5.79 -11.62 6.60
CA SER A 100 7.03 -11.27 5.93
C SER A 100 6.86 -10.75 4.50
N LEU A 101 5.92 -11.32 3.73
CA LEU A 101 5.78 -10.98 2.31
C LEU A 101 5.22 -9.56 2.14
N GLY A 102 4.20 -9.22 2.92
CA GLY A 102 3.60 -7.90 2.95
C GLY A 102 4.55 -6.85 3.49
N MET A 103 5.38 -7.20 4.47
CA MET A 103 6.42 -6.31 4.97
C MET A 103 7.52 -6.05 3.94
N ASP A 104 7.96 -7.07 3.21
CA ASP A 104 8.94 -6.91 2.13
C ASP A 104 8.37 -6.04 0.98
N LEU A 105 7.11 -6.28 0.59
CA LEU A 105 6.41 -5.48 -0.41
C LEU A 105 6.26 -4.02 0.03
N LEU A 106 5.94 -3.79 1.30
CA LEU A 106 5.78 -2.46 1.85
C LEU A 106 7.11 -1.69 1.90
N VAL A 107 8.20 -2.34 2.30
CA VAL A 107 9.55 -1.75 2.26
C VAL A 107 9.93 -1.37 0.83
N LYS A 108 9.64 -2.24 -0.15
CA LYS A 108 9.85 -1.96 -1.57
C LYS A 108 9.05 -0.72 -2.01
N LEU A 109 7.78 -0.64 -1.64
CA LEU A 109 6.91 0.51 -1.95
C LEU A 109 7.44 1.82 -1.37
N ILE A 110 7.83 1.84 -0.10
CA ILE A 110 8.45 3.01 0.53
C ILE A 110 9.73 3.41 -0.19
N GLY A 111 10.54 2.42 -0.62
CA GLY A 111 11.72 2.67 -1.45
C GLY A 111 11.39 3.36 -2.77
N VAL A 112 10.34 2.92 -3.47
CA VAL A 112 9.87 3.56 -4.72
C VAL A 112 9.42 5.00 -4.47
N PHE A 113 8.63 5.26 -3.43
CA PHE A 113 8.22 6.62 -3.11
C PHE A 113 9.41 7.55 -2.84
N LEU A 114 10.42 7.07 -2.10
CA LEU A 114 11.61 7.86 -1.77
C LEU A 114 12.55 8.05 -2.97
N ALA A 115 12.59 7.10 -3.91
CA ALA A 115 13.47 7.18 -5.08
C ALA A 115 12.85 8.02 -6.20
N ASP A 116 11.58 7.79 -6.52
CA ASP A 116 10.95 8.27 -7.75
C ASP A 116 9.89 9.38 -7.50
N HIS A 117 9.41 9.53 -6.26
CA HIS A 117 8.30 10.42 -5.91
C HIS A 117 8.53 11.22 -4.62
N LYS A 118 9.78 11.59 -4.34
CA LYS A 118 10.16 12.22 -3.06
C LYS A 118 9.45 13.56 -2.80
N GLU A 119 9.02 14.25 -3.85
CA GLU A 119 8.29 15.52 -3.81
C GLU A 119 6.99 15.43 -3.01
N ILE A 120 6.37 14.25 -2.91
CA ILE A 120 5.15 14.07 -2.10
C ILE A 120 5.42 14.31 -0.60
N PHE A 121 6.67 14.22 -0.16
CA PHE A 121 7.09 14.41 1.23
C PHE A 121 7.53 15.86 1.54
N GLU A 122 7.39 16.80 0.59
CA GLU A 122 7.39 18.23 0.90
C GLU A 122 6.21 18.60 1.81
N ASP A 123 5.10 17.86 1.69
CA ASP A 123 3.97 17.88 2.61
C ASP A 123 4.37 17.33 3.99
N GLU A 124 4.27 18.17 5.01
CA GLU A 124 4.68 17.82 6.38
C GLU A 124 3.86 16.67 6.99
N ASP A 125 2.58 16.56 6.63
CA ASP A 125 1.72 15.50 7.14
C ASP A 125 2.08 14.14 6.52
N ARG A 126 2.40 14.10 5.22
CA ARG A 126 2.95 12.88 4.59
C ARG A 126 4.30 12.50 5.16
N ARG A 127 5.17 13.48 5.41
CA ARG A 127 6.47 13.23 6.05
C ARG A 127 6.31 12.64 7.44
N ARG A 128 5.37 13.15 8.26
CA ARG A 128 5.05 12.58 9.58
C ARG A 128 4.56 11.14 9.46
N ARG A 129 3.63 10.86 8.54
CA ARG A 129 3.14 9.49 8.29
C ARG A 129 4.23 8.53 7.81
N LEU A 130 5.20 9.02 7.05
CA LEU A 130 6.36 8.22 6.64
C LEU A 130 7.20 7.83 7.85
N ILE A 131 7.51 8.78 8.74
CA ILE A 131 8.25 8.52 9.97
C ILE A 131 7.48 7.51 10.84
N ASP A 132 6.18 7.74 11.08
CA ASP A 132 5.32 6.82 11.83
C ASP A 132 5.34 5.40 11.24
N SER A 133 5.32 5.28 9.91
CA SER A 133 5.38 3.99 9.21
C SER A 133 6.70 3.28 9.43
N LEU A 134 7.81 4.02 9.40
CA LEU A 134 9.15 3.48 9.64
C LEU A 134 9.35 3.06 11.11
N GLU A 135 8.76 3.78 12.05
CA GLU A 135 8.75 3.41 13.48
C GLU A 135 8.04 2.07 13.71
N ILE A 136 6.87 1.85 13.11
CA ILE A 136 6.16 0.56 13.16
C ILE A 136 7.07 -0.59 12.71
N PHE A 137 7.86 -0.38 11.66
CA PHE A 137 8.78 -1.41 11.16
C PHE A 137 9.94 -1.66 12.12
N MET A 138 10.46 -0.62 12.77
CA MET A 138 11.52 -0.76 13.76
C MET A 138 11.05 -1.55 14.97
N GLU A 139 9.84 -1.27 15.47
CA GLU A 139 9.25 -1.99 16.60
C GLU A 139 9.06 -3.47 16.30
N ALA A 140 8.66 -3.80 15.07
CA ALA A 140 8.53 -5.17 14.59
C ALA A 140 9.87 -5.86 14.26
N GLY A 141 11.00 -5.14 14.32
CA GLY A 141 12.34 -5.71 14.17
C GLY A 141 12.85 -5.85 12.73
N TRP A 142 12.26 -5.15 11.76
CA TRP A 142 12.63 -5.28 10.34
C TRP A 142 13.96 -4.59 10.00
N PRO A 143 15.02 -5.34 9.62
CA PRO A 143 16.33 -4.76 9.33
C PRO A 143 16.32 -3.83 8.11
N SER A 144 15.46 -4.10 7.13
CA SER A 144 15.34 -3.28 5.91
C SER A 144 14.81 -1.87 6.20
N ALA A 145 13.90 -1.73 7.18
CA ALA A 145 13.39 -0.43 7.58
C ALA A 145 14.43 0.44 8.29
N ARG A 146 15.30 -0.18 9.11
CA ARG A 146 16.45 0.54 9.69
C ARG A 146 17.34 1.14 8.60
N ARG A 147 17.62 0.39 7.54
CA ARG A 147 18.41 0.91 6.40
C ARG A 147 17.74 2.10 5.72
N LEU A 148 16.41 2.06 5.56
CA LEU A 148 15.65 3.18 4.98
C LEU A 148 15.72 4.43 5.88
N LEU A 149 15.53 4.27 7.20
CA LEU A 149 15.62 5.39 8.15
C LEU A 149 16.98 6.09 8.13
N TYR A 150 18.07 5.32 8.10
CA TYR A 150 19.42 5.92 8.03
C TYR A 150 19.67 6.69 6.74
N ARG A 151 19.02 6.29 5.63
CA ARG A 151 19.14 6.98 4.34
C ARG A 151 18.14 8.12 4.16
N LEU A 152 17.12 8.21 5.00
CA LEU A 152 16.06 9.21 4.89
C LEU A 152 16.58 10.66 4.84
N PRO A 153 17.59 11.07 5.63
CA PRO A 153 18.18 12.41 5.51
C PRO A 153 18.79 12.70 4.14
N GLU A 154 19.35 11.69 3.45
CA GLU A 154 19.93 11.84 2.10
C GLU A 154 18.85 11.85 1.01
N LEU A 155 17.72 11.17 1.25
CA LEU A 155 16.64 10.99 0.28
C LEU A 155 15.63 12.14 0.26
N ILE A 156 15.48 12.88 1.37
CA ILE A 156 14.53 14.00 1.52
C ILE A 156 15.23 15.37 1.43
N GLN A 157 16.55 15.40 1.17
CA GLN A 157 17.28 16.61 0.77
C GLN A 157 16.98 17.01 -0.68
#